data_AF-A0A7J4STX9-F1
#
_entry.id   AF-A0A7J4STX9-F1
#
_cell.length_a   1.000
_cell.length_b   1.000
_cell.length_c   1.000
_cell.angle_alpha   90.00
_cell.angle_beta   90.00
_cell.angle_gamma   90.00
#
_symmetry.space_group_name_H-M   'P 1'
#
loop_
_entity.id
_entity.type
_entity.pdbx_description
1 polymer ?
#
loop_
_entity_poly.entity_id
_entity_poly.type
_entity_poly.pdbx_seq_one_letter_code
_entity_poly.pdbx_strand_id
1 'polypeptide(L)'
;MAKKIIKKANQNISQDMLLGEVISNYPKAAEVMLSYGLHCIGCMISPYESIAQGCLAHGMDEITTKKLLADLNAVANEEELLGKSGLLVSITSSAAIKLKEYMKEKSKSVGTGIRVWAERSKTDQQRHSYHLDFEDKQRAEDKTFESAGFKIFIKKKEEKLLTGAIIDYRESAGFIVKLAE
;
A
#
# COMPACT_ATOMS: atom_id res chain seq x y z
N MET A 1 18.36 25.77 9.31
CA MET A 1 18.23 24.83 8.18
C MET A 1 17.13 23.83 8.53
N ALA A 2 15.92 24.05 8.03
CA ALA A 2 14.77 23.22 8.37
C ALA A 2 14.86 21.87 7.65
N LYS A 3 14.94 20.77 8.40
CA LYS A 3 14.68 19.42 7.86
C LYS A 3 13.23 19.41 7.37
N LYS A 4 13.04 19.60 6.07
CA LYS A 4 11.75 19.43 5.42
C LYS A 4 11.43 17.94 5.51
N ILE A 5 10.61 17.56 6.48
CA ILE A 5 10.02 16.24 6.55
C ILE A 5 9.13 16.13 5.32
N ILE A 6 9.65 15.53 4.25
CA ILE A 6 8.91 15.37 3.00
C ILE A 6 7.88 14.28 3.26
N LYS A 7 6.60 14.66 3.18
CA LYS A 7 5.43 13.79 3.30
C LYS A 7 5.62 12.54 2.45
N LYS A 8 5.53 11.37 3.06
CA LYS A 8 5.23 10.11 2.37
C LYS A 8 3.90 10.33 1.63
N ALA A 9 3.97 10.61 0.34
CA ALA A 9 2.79 10.82 -0.47
C ALA A 9 2.29 9.44 -0.88
N ASN A 10 1.04 9.11 -0.51
CA ASN A 10 0.26 7.99 -1.05
C ASN A 10 0.06 8.19 -2.56
N GLN A 11 1.10 8.05 -3.36
CA GLN A 11 1.09 8.21 -4.82
C GLN A 11 1.88 7.05 -5.39
N ASN A 12 1.33 6.40 -6.42
CA ASN A 12 2.10 5.45 -7.22
C ASN A 12 3.32 6.16 -7.80
N ILE A 13 4.46 5.47 -7.83
CA ILE A 13 5.66 5.92 -8.51
C ILE A 13 5.32 6.11 -9.99
N SER A 14 5.51 7.33 -10.50
CA SER A 14 5.28 7.69 -11.90
C SER A 14 6.60 8.00 -12.61
N GLN A 15 6.57 7.94 -13.94
CA GLN A 15 7.74 8.16 -14.79
C GLN A 15 8.35 9.57 -14.67
N ASP A 16 7.56 10.54 -14.21
CA ASP A 16 7.95 11.94 -14.03
C ASP A 16 8.66 12.19 -12.69
N MET A 17 8.62 11.21 -11.77
CA MET A 17 9.31 11.33 -10.48
C MET A 17 10.82 11.26 -10.65
N LEU A 18 11.52 12.02 -9.79
CA LEU A 18 12.97 12.01 -9.76
C LEU A 18 13.50 10.71 -9.15
N LEU A 19 14.51 10.11 -9.78
CA LEU A 19 15.14 8.88 -9.29
C LEU A 19 15.63 9.02 -7.85
N GLY A 20 16.26 10.16 -7.51
CA GLY A 20 16.76 10.44 -6.17
C GLY A 20 15.65 10.54 -5.11
N GLU A 21 14.50 11.10 -5.47
CA GLU A 21 13.34 11.17 -4.56
C GLU A 21 12.72 9.79 -4.34
N VAL A 22 12.61 8.99 -5.40
CA VAL A 22 12.06 7.63 -5.31
C VAL A 22 12.95 6.74 -4.43
N ILE A 23 14.27 6.76 -4.61
CA ILE A 23 15.19 5.98 -3.77
C ILE A 23 15.17 6.46 -2.31
N SER A 24 15.10 7.78 -2.10
CA SER A 24 15.04 8.34 -0.73
C SER A 24 13.76 7.93 0.00
N ASN A 25 12.63 7.82 -0.71
CA ASN A 25 11.34 7.45 -0.14
C ASN A 25 11.11 5.93 -0.08
N TYR A 26 11.75 5.18 -0.98
CA TYR A 26 11.61 3.73 -1.15
C TYR A 26 13.00 3.11 -1.36
N PRO A 27 13.80 2.87 -0.31
CA PRO A 27 15.17 2.38 -0.43
C PRO A 27 15.32 1.09 -1.24
N LYS A 28 14.35 0.17 -1.16
CA LYS A 28 14.34 -1.06 -1.96
C LYS A 28 14.13 -0.83 -3.46
N ALA A 29 13.60 0.33 -3.87
CA ALA A 29 13.46 0.69 -5.27
C ALA A 29 14.81 0.77 -5.99
N ALA A 30 15.90 1.05 -5.26
CA ALA A 30 17.25 1.09 -5.82
C ALA A 30 17.68 -0.27 -6.40
N GLU A 31 17.30 -1.39 -5.78
CA GLU A 31 17.64 -2.73 -6.26
C GLU A 31 16.88 -3.06 -7.56
N VAL A 32 15.62 -2.64 -7.65
CA VAL A 32 14.82 -2.77 -8.88
C VAL A 32 15.40 -1.90 -9.99
N MET A 33 15.69 -0.62 -9.72
CA MET A 33 16.32 0.26 -10.73
C MET A 33 17.64 -0.32 -11.24
N LEU A 34 18.45 -0.87 -10.33
CA LEU A 34 19.72 -1.51 -10.66
C LEU A 34 19.54 -2.73 -11.57
N SER A 35 18.54 -3.58 -11.34
CA SER A 35 18.29 -4.77 -12.16
C SER A 35 17.88 -4.42 -13.60
N TYR A 36 17.28 -3.25 -13.80
CA TYR A 36 16.98 -2.68 -15.11
C TYR A 36 18.16 -1.93 -15.73
N GLY A 37 19.25 -1.70 -14.98
CA GLY A 37 20.47 -1.02 -15.46
C GLY A 37 20.57 0.45 -15.11
N LEU A 38 19.65 0.99 -14.31
CA LEU A 38 19.70 2.35 -13.77
C LEU A 38 20.57 2.37 -12.51
N HIS A 39 21.82 2.80 -12.68
CA HIS A 39 22.79 2.90 -11.60
C HIS A 39 22.79 4.30 -11.01
N CYS A 40 22.26 4.45 -9.80
CA CYS A 40 22.21 5.75 -9.13
C CYS A 40 23.49 6.08 -8.34
N ILE A 41 24.32 5.07 -8.03
CA ILE A 41 25.53 5.23 -7.21
C ILE A 41 26.69 5.65 -8.12
N GLY A 42 27.03 6.94 -8.12
CA GLY A 42 28.21 7.50 -8.81
C GLY A 42 27.90 8.46 -9.96
N CYS A 43 26.64 8.57 -10.39
CA CYS A 43 26.22 9.56 -11.37
C CYS A 43 25.74 10.84 -10.67
N MET A 44 26.47 11.94 -10.81
CA MET A 44 26.15 13.24 -10.19
C MET A 44 24.80 13.82 -10.67
N ILE A 45 24.30 13.35 -11.81
CA ILE A 45 23.09 13.85 -12.47
C ILE A 45 21.87 12.98 -12.13
N SER A 46 22.07 11.66 -11.97
CA SER A 46 20.99 10.68 -11.77
C SER A 46 19.97 11.05 -10.68
N PRO A 47 20.35 11.62 -9.51
CA PRO A 47 19.36 12.02 -8.50
C PRO A 47 18.36 13.09 -8.95
N TYR A 48 18.72 13.89 -9.95
CA TYR A 48 17.93 15.01 -10.49
C TYR A 48 17.25 14.69 -11.82
N GLU A 49 17.35 13.44 -12.27
CA GLU A 49 16.74 12.96 -13.51
C GLU A 49 15.42 12.25 -13.22
N SER A 50 14.42 12.43 -14.09
CA SER A 50 13.18 11.66 -13.99
C SER A 50 13.41 10.21 -14.38
N ILE A 51 12.57 9.29 -13.90
CA ILE A 51 12.62 7.88 -14.30
C ILE A 51 12.57 7.75 -15.84
N ALA A 52 11.67 8.49 -16.49
CA ALA A 52 11.56 8.48 -17.96
C ALA A 52 12.86 8.92 -18.65
N GLN A 53 13.49 9.99 -18.16
CA GLN A 53 14.73 10.50 -18.72
C GLN A 53 15.88 9.52 -18.55
N GLY A 54 16.00 8.89 -17.37
CA GLY A 54 17.02 7.86 -17.12
C GLY A 54 16.82 6.62 -17.98
N CYS A 55 15.57 6.14 -18.10
CA CYS A 55 15.24 5.04 -19.02
C CYS A 55 15.66 5.37 -20.46
N LEU A 56 15.32 6.58 -20.93
CA LEU A 56 15.64 7.01 -22.29
C LEU A 56 17.16 7.14 -22.52
N ALA A 57 17.90 7.73 -21.58
CA ALA A 57 19.36 7.87 -21.66
C ALA A 57 20.09 6.52 -21.71
N HIS A 58 19.46 5.47 -21.16
CA HIS A 58 19.95 4.10 -21.16
C HIS A 58 19.33 3.23 -22.27
N GLY A 59 18.61 3.83 -23.24
CA GLY A 59 18.08 3.13 -24.41
C GLY A 59 16.89 2.20 -24.12
N MET A 60 16.22 2.38 -22.99
CA MET A 60 15.02 1.62 -22.65
C MET A 60 13.81 2.15 -23.41
N ASP A 61 13.03 1.24 -23.98
CA ASP A 61 11.78 1.55 -24.64
C ASP A 61 10.63 1.75 -23.63
N GLU A 62 9.48 2.20 -24.14
CA GLU A 62 8.29 2.47 -23.32
C GLU A 62 7.76 1.21 -22.60
N ILE A 63 7.88 0.03 -23.21
CA ILE A 63 7.42 -1.23 -22.61
C ILE A 63 8.32 -1.58 -21.41
N THR A 64 9.64 -1.46 -21.59
CA THR A 64 10.61 -1.67 -20.52
C THR A 64 10.41 -0.66 -19.38
N THR A 65 10.16 0.61 -19.72
CA THR A 65 9.87 1.66 -18.73
C THR A 65 8.59 1.35 -17.94
N LYS A 66 7.53 0.89 -18.60
CA LYS A 66 6.29 0.48 -17.92
C LYS A 66 6.49 -0.71 -16.97
N LYS A 67 7.31 -1.69 -17.36
CA LYS A 67 7.65 -2.83 -16.50
C LYS A 67 8.43 -2.38 -15.27
N LEU A 68 9.45 -1.53 -15.44
CA LEU A 68 10.18 -0.93 -14.33
C LEU A 68 9.21 -0.23 -13.35
N LEU A 69 8.31 0.61 -13.85
CA LEU A 69 7.34 1.31 -13.00
C LEU A 69 6.43 0.33 -12.24
N ALA A 70 5.99 -0.75 -12.86
CA ALA A 70 5.18 -1.76 -12.19
C ALA A 70 5.94 -2.43 -11.03
N ASP A 71 7.20 -2.81 -11.26
CA ASP A 71 8.04 -3.45 -10.25
C ASP A 71 8.40 -2.49 -9.11
N LEU A 72 8.70 -1.23 -9.44
CA LEU A 72 8.94 -0.19 -8.43
C LEU A 72 7.71 0.00 -7.53
N ASN A 73 6.52 0.05 -8.12
CA ASN A 73 5.28 0.17 -7.37
C ASN A 73 4.97 -1.08 -6.54
N ALA A 74 5.33 -2.28 -7.00
CA ALA A 74 5.17 -3.51 -6.22
C ALA A 74 5.99 -3.45 -4.93
N VAL A 75 7.28 -3.11 -5.06
CA VAL A 75 8.19 -3.01 -3.92
C VAL A 75 7.84 -1.85 -2.97
N ALA A 76 7.43 -0.71 -3.53
CA ALA A 76 6.95 0.43 -2.74
C ALA A 76 5.73 0.07 -1.88
N ASN A 77 4.81 -0.73 -2.44
CA ASN A 77 3.67 -1.24 -1.71
C ASN A 77 4.11 -2.25 -0.64
N GLU A 78 4.99 -3.20 -0.95
CA GLU A 78 5.51 -4.18 0.02
C GLU A 78 6.25 -3.55 1.20
N GLU A 79 7.06 -2.51 0.97
CA GLU A 79 7.74 -1.79 2.05
C GLU A 79 6.75 -1.04 2.95
N GLU A 80 5.65 -0.52 2.39
CA GLU A 80 4.57 0.04 3.17
C GLU A 80 3.82 -1.01 4.01
N LEU A 81 3.81 -2.27 3.58
CA LEU A 81 3.26 -3.39 4.34
C LEU A 81 4.18 -3.81 5.49
N LEU A 82 5.48 -3.95 5.21
CA LEU A 82 6.51 -4.33 6.19
C LEU A 82 6.72 -3.25 7.27
N GLY A 83 6.67 -1.97 6.90
CA GLY A 83 6.72 -0.85 7.85
C GLY A 83 5.51 -0.78 8.80
N LYS A 84 4.45 -1.55 8.52
CA LYS A 84 3.24 -1.67 9.34
C LYS A 84 3.14 -3.04 10.04
N SER A 85 4.15 -3.91 10.01
CA SER A 85 4.17 -5.24 10.68
C SER A 85 4.00 -5.21 12.21
N GLY A 86 3.93 -4.04 12.85
CA GLY A 86 3.52 -3.87 14.25
C GLY A 86 2.04 -3.50 14.46
N LEU A 87 1.28 -3.29 13.38
CA LEU A 87 -0.15 -2.96 13.43
C LEU A 87 -1.00 -4.21 13.30
N LEU A 88 -2.07 -4.22 14.10
CA LEU A 88 -3.02 -5.32 14.15
C LEU A 88 -3.69 -5.53 12.78
N VAL A 89 -4.18 -4.46 12.14
CA VAL A 89 -4.60 -4.46 10.73
C VAL A 89 -4.08 -3.19 10.05
N SER A 90 -3.49 -3.36 8.87
CA SER A 90 -2.93 -2.30 8.05
C SER A 90 -3.71 -2.13 6.76
N ILE A 91 -3.73 -0.91 6.22
CA ILE A 91 -4.40 -0.58 4.96
C ILE A 91 -3.33 -0.10 3.97
N THR A 92 -3.34 -0.61 2.75
CA THR A 92 -2.45 -0.12 1.67
C THR A 92 -2.84 1.28 1.23
N SER A 93 -1.89 2.03 0.66
CA SER A 93 -2.17 3.32 0.03
C SER A 93 -3.29 3.24 -1.00
N SER A 94 -3.24 2.22 -1.87
CA SER A 94 -4.26 1.94 -2.90
C SER A 94 -5.65 1.76 -2.29
N ALA A 95 -5.77 0.94 -1.23
CA ALA A 95 -7.03 0.77 -0.52
C ALA A 95 -7.48 2.07 0.17
N ALA A 96 -6.59 2.80 0.82
CA ALA A 96 -6.93 4.05 1.51
C ALA A 96 -7.47 5.13 0.55
N ILE A 97 -6.89 5.25 -0.65
CA ILE A 97 -7.39 6.17 -1.69
C ILE A 97 -8.79 5.76 -2.12
N LYS A 98 -8.97 4.48 -2.45
CA LYS A 98 -10.25 3.95 -2.93
C LYS A 98 -11.34 3.99 -1.87
N LEU A 99 -11.00 3.77 -0.60
CA LEU A 99 -11.90 3.97 0.53
C LEU A 99 -12.38 5.41 0.62
N LYS A 100 -11.46 6.39 0.50
CA LYS A 100 -11.82 7.82 0.50
C LYS A 100 -12.73 8.18 -0.67
N GLU A 101 -12.47 7.64 -1.86
CA GLU A 101 -13.32 7.84 -3.04
C GLU A 101 -14.72 7.25 -2.81
N TYR A 102 -14.78 5.99 -2.38
CA TYR A 102 -16.03 5.28 -2.11
C TYR A 102 -16.91 5.99 -1.05
N MET A 103 -16.28 6.55 -0.01
CA MET A 103 -16.99 7.31 1.03
C MET A 103 -17.54 8.65 0.53
N LYS A 104 -16.85 9.32 -0.40
CA LYS A 104 -17.36 10.56 -1.01
C LYS A 104 -18.55 10.29 -1.93
N GLU A 105 -18.50 9.22 -2.71
CA GLU A 105 -19.50 8.92 -3.74
C GLU A 105 -20.87 8.57 -3.15
N LYS A 106 -20.91 7.89 -2.00
CA LYS A 106 -22.19 7.46 -1.40
C LYS A 106 -22.96 8.54 -0.65
N SER A 107 -22.46 9.79 -0.57
CA SER A 107 -23.09 10.94 0.12
C SER A 107 -23.67 10.56 1.49
N LYS A 108 -23.03 9.58 2.11
CA LYS A 108 -23.47 8.94 3.32
C LYS A 108 -22.51 9.50 4.35
N SER A 109 -23.06 10.20 5.32
CA SER A 109 -22.47 10.41 6.64
C SER A 109 -22.26 9.05 7.31
N VAL A 110 -21.44 8.21 6.67
CA VAL A 110 -21.02 6.91 7.14
C VAL A 110 -19.64 7.16 7.67
N GLY A 111 -19.57 7.03 8.99
CA GLY A 111 -18.38 7.15 9.76
C GLY A 111 -17.21 6.35 9.20
N THR A 112 -16.07 6.70 9.74
CA THR A 112 -14.76 6.21 9.36
C THR A 112 -14.56 4.73 9.72
N GLY A 113 -15.63 3.97 9.92
CA GLY A 113 -15.66 2.64 10.51
C GLY A 113 -15.62 1.48 9.52
N ILE A 114 -14.60 0.63 9.62
CA ILE A 114 -14.39 -0.56 8.80
C ILE A 114 -14.40 -1.76 9.72
N ARG A 115 -15.28 -2.73 9.49
CA ARG A 115 -15.26 -4.00 10.20
C ARG A 115 -14.53 -5.06 9.41
N VAL A 116 -13.62 -5.78 10.08
CA VAL A 116 -12.94 -6.93 9.50
C VAL A 116 -13.20 -8.16 10.37
N TRP A 117 -13.54 -9.28 9.73
CA TRP A 117 -13.67 -10.58 10.40
C TRP A 117 -13.12 -11.70 9.51
N ALA A 118 -12.73 -12.80 10.15
CA ALA A 118 -12.29 -14.01 9.49
C ALA A 118 -13.43 -15.03 9.54
N GLU A 119 -13.94 -15.41 8.39
CA GLU A 119 -14.88 -16.52 8.26
C GLU A 119 -14.11 -17.78 7.86
N ARG A 120 -14.40 -18.90 8.53
CA ARG A 120 -13.76 -20.17 8.20
C ARG A 120 -14.41 -20.73 6.93
N SER A 121 -13.62 -21.06 5.92
CA SER A 121 -14.16 -21.60 4.68
C SER A 121 -14.85 -22.94 4.92
N LYS A 122 -16.03 -23.12 4.32
CA LYS A 122 -16.81 -24.37 4.42
C LYS A 122 -16.17 -25.52 3.63
N THR A 123 -15.39 -25.18 2.60
CA THR A 123 -14.84 -26.16 1.65
C THR A 123 -13.45 -26.65 2.08
N ASP A 124 -12.67 -25.81 2.76
CA ASP A 124 -11.32 -26.13 3.19
C ASP A 124 -11.10 -25.61 4.61
N GLN A 125 -11.05 -26.53 5.59
CA GLN A 125 -11.02 -26.19 7.01
C GLN A 125 -9.71 -25.49 7.45
N GLN A 126 -8.70 -25.43 6.58
CA GLN A 126 -7.42 -24.76 6.83
C GLN A 126 -7.39 -23.33 6.26
N ARG A 127 -8.24 -23.01 5.27
CA ARG A 127 -8.38 -21.65 4.72
C ARG A 127 -9.40 -20.81 5.48
N HIS A 128 -8.95 -19.62 5.88
CA HIS A 128 -9.82 -18.56 6.39
C HIS A 128 -10.07 -17.56 5.26
N SER A 129 -11.34 -17.20 5.07
CA SER A 129 -11.76 -16.11 4.19
C SER A 129 -11.91 -14.85 5.02
N TYR A 130 -11.27 -13.77 4.59
CA TYR A 130 -11.36 -12.49 5.28
C TYR A 130 -12.41 -11.62 4.60
N HIS A 131 -13.29 -11.05 5.41
CA HIS A 131 -14.38 -10.20 4.94
C HIS A 131 -14.27 -8.81 5.54
N LEU A 132 -14.75 -7.83 4.78
CA LEU A 132 -14.76 -6.42 5.12
C LEU A 132 -16.16 -5.85 4.94
N ASP A 133 -16.62 -5.08 5.92
CA ASP A 133 -17.87 -4.31 5.85
C ASP A 133 -17.66 -2.91 6.43
N PHE A 134 -18.57 -1.99 6.14
CA PHE A 134 -18.52 -0.60 6.56
C PHE A 134 -19.55 -0.37 7.67
N GLU A 135 -19.09 -0.22 8.91
CA GLU A 135 -19.94 -0.05 10.08
C GLU A 135 -19.40 1.06 10.99
N ASP A 136 -20.27 1.95 11.44
CA ASP A 136 -19.89 3.09 12.31
C ASP A 136 -20.07 2.84 13.79
N LYS A 137 -20.75 1.74 14.14
CA LYS A 137 -21.10 1.39 15.50
C LYS A 137 -20.20 0.25 15.98
N GLN A 138 -19.39 0.54 16.99
CA GLN A 138 -18.69 -0.48 17.76
C GLN A 138 -19.71 -1.39 18.47
N ARG A 139 -19.51 -2.71 18.42
CA ARG A 139 -20.27 -3.67 19.24
C ARG A 139 -19.52 -3.93 20.55
N ALA A 140 -20.23 -4.41 21.57
CA ALA A 140 -19.69 -4.59 22.92
C ALA A 140 -18.46 -5.51 23.03
N GLU A 141 -18.31 -6.45 22.09
CA GLU A 141 -17.18 -7.40 22.03
C GLU A 141 -16.08 -7.02 21.02
N ASP A 142 -16.19 -5.82 20.44
CA ASP A 142 -15.25 -5.35 19.42
C ASP A 142 -14.10 -4.57 20.02
N LYS A 143 -12.90 -4.85 19.50
CA LYS A 143 -11.73 -4.02 19.65
C LYS A 143 -11.69 -3.04 18.48
N THR A 144 -11.48 -1.76 18.80
CA THR A 144 -11.38 -0.68 17.82
C THR A 144 -9.98 -0.10 17.83
N PHE A 145 -9.43 0.19 16.66
CA PHE A 145 -8.17 0.91 16.50
C PHE A 145 -8.21 1.76 15.22
N GLU A 146 -7.27 2.67 15.05
CA GLU A 146 -7.23 3.55 13.88
C GLU A 146 -6.09 3.14 12.94
N SER A 147 -6.37 3.08 11.63
CA SER A 147 -5.42 2.74 10.58
C SER A 147 -5.70 3.57 9.34
N ALA A 148 -4.68 4.26 8.82
CA ALA A 148 -4.78 5.14 7.64
C ALA A 148 -5.90 6.21 7.71
N GLY A 149 -6.29 6.63 8.93
CA GLY A 149 -7.38 7.59 9.19
C GLY A 149 -8.78 6.95 9.24
N PHE A 150 -8.86 5.62 9.29
CA PHE A 150 -10.09 4.86 9.44
C PHE A 150 -10.10 4.10 10.76
N LYS A 151 -11.24 4.06 11.44
CA LYS A 151 -11.49 3.20 12.60
C LYS A 151 -11.75 1.78 12.11
N ILE A 152 -10.96 0.83 12.55
CA ILE A 152 -11.15 -0.58 12.27
C ILE A 152 -11.75 -1.26 13.50
N PHE A 153 -12.84 -1.99 13.29
CA PHE A 153 -13.54 -2.81 14.27
C PHE A 153 -13.27 -4.28 14.00
N ILE A 154 -12.81 -5.00 15.02
CA ILE A 154 -12.63 -6.46 14.95
C ILE A 154 -13.17 -7.10 16.22
N LYS A 155 -13.61 -8.37 16.16
CA LYS A 155 -13.97 -9.07 17.39
C LYS A 155 -12.72 -9.43 18.18
N LYS A 156 -12.76 -9.26 19.49
CA LYS A 156 -11.64 -9.60 20.40
C LYS A 156 -11.16 -11.05 20.26
N LYS A 157 -12.04 -11.98 19.90
CA LYS A 157 -11.71 -13.41 19.67
C LYS A 157 -10.90 -13.63 18.38
N GLU A 158 -11.07 -12.76 17.39
CA GLU A 158 -10.44 -12.86 16.06
C GLU A 158 -9.16 -12.02 15.96
N GLU A 159 -8.81 -11.28 17.02
CA GLU A 159 -7.59 -10.47 17.12
C GLU A 159 -6.34 -11.25 16.69
N LYS A 160 -6.18 -12.49 17.15
CA LYS A 160 -5.02 -13.34 16.79
C LYS A 160 -5.02 -13.78 15.33
N LEU A 161 -6.20 -13.92 14.72
CA LEU A 161 -6.35 -14.36 13.32
C LEU A 161 -6.20 -13.20 12.33
N LEU A 162 -6.39 -11.97 12.81
CA LEU A 162 -6.32 -10.75 12.03
C LEU A 162 -5.03 -9.97 12.26
N THR A 163 -4.18 -10.37 13.21
CA THR A 163 -2.89 -9.73 13.46
C THR A 163 -2.02 -9.83 12.22
N GLY A 164 -1.58 -8.69 11.69
CA GLY A 164 -0.82 -8.64 10.45
C GLY A 164 -1.70 -8.68 9.19
N ALA A 165 -3.01 -8.54 9.32
CA ALA A 165 -3.88 -8.43 8.16
C ALA A 165 -3.64 -7.11 7.43
N ILE A 166 -3.75 -7.19 6.11
CA ILE A 166 -3.52 -6.14 5.15
C ILE A 166 -4.79 -6.02 4.33
N ILE A 167 -5.42 -4.86 4.41
CA ILE A 167 -6.51 -4.46 3.53
C ILE A 167 -5.89 -3.82 2.29
N ASP A 168 -6.12 -4.44 1.14
CA ASP A 168 -5.67 -3.97 -0.16
C ASP A 168 -6.85 -3.80 -1.11
N TYR A 169 -6.65 -3.09 -2.21
CA TYR A 169 -7.67 -2.90 -3.24
C TYR A 169 -7.10 -3.25 -4.61
N ARG A 170 -7.81 -4.11 -5.34
CA ARG A 170 -7.50 -4.46 -6.73
C ARG A 170 -8.70 -4.15 -7.60
N GLU A 171 -8.49 -3.47 -8.73
CA GLU A 171 -9.59 -3.10 -9.64
C GLU A 171 -10.41 -4.31 -10.13
N SER A 172 -9.78 -5.48 -10.29
CA SER A 172 -10.45 -6.71 -10.74
C SER A 172 -11.23 -7.46 -9.66
N ALA A 173 -10.94 -7.23 -8.38
CA ALA A 173 -11.48 -8.00 -7.25
C ALA A 173 -12.16 -7.16 -6.17
N GLY A 174 -11.97 -5.84 -6.17
CA GLY A 174 -12.41 -4.94 -5.11
C GLY A 174 -11.47 -4.93 -3.91
N PHE A 175 -12.03 -4.67 -2.73
CA PHE A 175 -11.30 -4.70 -1.47
C PHE A 175 -11.01 -6.14 -1.07
N ILE A 176 -9.74 -6.44 -0.83
CA ILE A 176 -9.25 -7.76 -0.42
C ILE A 176 -8.54 -7.63 0.93
N VAL A 177 -8.65 -8.66 1.75
CA VAL A 177 -7.92 -8.73 3.02
C VAL A 177 -7.04 -9.97 2.99
N LYS A 178 -5.74 -9.78 3.21
CA LYS A 178 -4.72 -10.83 3.20
C LYS A 178 -3.85 -10.72 4.44
N LEU A 179 -3.32 -11.82 4.97
CA LEU A 179 -2.29 -11.74 6.01
C LEU A 179 -0.93 -11.43 5.36
N ALA A 180 -0.13 -10.57 6.00
CA ALA A 180 1.30 -10.54 5.74
C ALA A 180 1.89 -11.82 6.33
N GLU A 181 2.43 -12.68 5.47
CA GLU A 181 3.26 -13.83 5.87
C GLU A 181 4.64 -13.36 6.37
#